data_AF-A0A2E4PG05-F1
#
_entry.id   AF-A0A2E4PG05-F1
#
_cell.length_a   1.000
_cell.length_b   1.000
_cell.length_c   1.000
_cell.angle_alpha   90.00
_cell.angle_beta   90.00
_cell.angle_gamma   90.00
#
_symmetry.space_group_name_H-M   'P 1'
#
loop_
_entity.id
_entity.type
_entity.pdbx_description
1 polymer ?
#
loop_
_entity_poly.entity_id
_entity_poly.type
_entity_poly.pdbx_seq_one_letter_code
_entity_poly.pdbx_strand_id
1 'polypeptide(L)'
;MKRLLLIATFFVSFFSIAKEKYKYVIVPEQFSFFKESNQYNLNALTKSFFETEGFTVFYDTDTLPDELLKNRCLALYVTAVENKSMFVTKVAINIRDCRNEVLLVSEEGSSREKSYEKAYNQSFRTALTSLKGKINSFEMPANDKSSETEIIIEKPSVLEDLIPTGTELGNKNILYALPTDTGYKLVNAVPNVIFELNRTTIPDLYLAERGMMDAGIFYKKEGVWNYEFYKKGKLVIEKVEVKF
;
A
#
# COMPACT_ATOMS: atom_id res chain seq x y z
N MET A 1 11.82 -25.40 -53.68
CA MET A 1 11.05 -25.09 -52.45
C MET A 1 11.98 -24.79 -51.26
N LYS A 2 12.89 -23.81 -51.39
CA LYS A 2 13.77 -23.33 -50.29
C LYS A 2 13.73 -21.81 -50.10
N ARG A 3 13.09 -21.07 -51.04
CA ARG A 3 12.92 -19.61 -50.98
C ARG A 3 11.63 -19.16 -50.28
N LEU A 4 10.68 -20.07 -50.06
CA LEU A 4 9.42 -19.81 -49.36
C LEU A 4 9.52 -20.00 -47.84
N LEU A 5 10.62 -20.55 -47.33
CA LEU A 5 10.82 -20.83 -45.90
C LEU A 5 11.52 -19.69 -45.15
N LEU A 6 11.96 -18.65 -45.87
CA LEU A 6 12.66 -17.48 -45.29
C LEU A 6 11.74 -16.27 -45.02
N ILE A 7 10.47 -16.34 -45.40
CA ILE A 7 9.50 -15.25 -45.21
C ILE A 7 8.67 -15.45 -43.94
N ALA A 8 8.71 -16.65 -43.33
CA ALA A 8 7.90 -16.99 -42.17
C ALA A 8 8.50 -16.57 -40.80
N THR A 9 9.71 -16.01 -40.76
CA THR A 9 10.41 -15.64 -39.51
C THR A 9 10.35 -14.15 -39.15
N PHE A 10 9.63 -13.32 -39.92
CA PHE A 10 9.53 -11.87 -39.70
C PHE A 10 8.17 -11.41 -39.17
N PHE A 11 7.54 -12.21 -38.30
CA PHE A 11 6.31 -11.84 -37.60
C PHE A 11 6.40 -12.22 -36.12
N VAL A 12 7.52 -11.90 -35.46
CA VAL A 12 7.54 -11.83 -34.00
C VAL A 12 6.92 -10.50 -33.63
N SER A 13 5.61 -10.52 -33.47
CA SER A 13 4.77 -9.42 -33.04
C SER A 13 5.34 -8.79 -31.77
N PHE A 14 5.73 -7.52 -31.85
CA PHE A 14 5.90 -6.67 -30.67
C PHE A 14 4.52 -6.52 -30.02
N PHE A 15 4.17 -7.40 -29.09
CA PHE A 15 3.11 -7.14 -28.12
C PHE A 15 3.63 -6.08 -27.16
N SER A 16 3.48 -4.81 -27.53
CA SER A 16 3.60 -3.72 -26.58
C SER A 16 2.33 -3.77 -25.73
N ILE A 17 2.43 -4.38 -24.54
CA ILE A 17 1.38 -4.27 -23.52
C ILE A 17 1.29 -2.78 -23.19
N ALA A 18 0.21 -2.12 -23.64
CA ALA A 18 -0.08 -0.75 -23.28
C ALA A 18 -0.37 -0.72 -21.78
N LYS A 19 0.64 -0.40 -20.97
CA LYS A 19 0.47 -0.30 -19.52
C LYS A 19 -0.28 0.98 -19.20
N GLU A 20 -1.34 0.83 -18.42
CA GLU A 20 -2.17 1.95 -17.99
C GLU A 20 -1.38 2.84 -17.02
N LYS A 21 -1.57 4.15 -17.13
CA LYS A 21 -0.95 5.12 -16.22
C LYS A 21 -1.84 5.31 -15.00
N TYR A 22 -1.22 5.60 -13.85
CA TYR A 22 -1.96 5.98 -12.66
C TYR A 22 -2.75 7.27 -12.90
N LYS A 23 -4.05 7.24 -12.61
CA LYS A 23 -4.95 8.38 -12.81
C LYS A 23 -5.14 9.20 -11.52
N TYR A 24 -5.02 8.53 -10.38
CA TYR A 24 -5.36 9.09 -9.08
C TYR A 24 -4.15 9.14 -8.15
N VAL A 25 -4.15 10.10 -7.24
CA VAL A 25 -3.17 10.20 -6.15
C VAL A 25 -3.92 10.43 -4.85
N ILE A 26 -3.53 9.73 -3.80
CA ILE A 26 -4.09 9.88 -2.46
C ILE A 26 -3.02 10.51 -1.58
N VAL A 27 -3.36 11.66 -1.00
CA VAL A 27 -2.51 12.41 -0.05
C VAL A 27 -3.18 12.30 1.32
N PRO A 28 -2.46 12.02 2.40
CA PRO A 28 -3.07 12.00 3.73
C PRO A 28 -3.56 13.41 4.08
N GLU A 29 -4.66 13.54 4.80
CA GLU A 29 -5.13 14.84 5.32
C GLU A 29 -4.21 15.34 6.45
N GLN A 30 -3.54 14.41 7.14
CA GLN A 30 -2.59 14.65 8.21
C GLN A 30 -1.33 13.81 8.02
N PHE A 31 -0.15 14.43 7.96
CA PHE A 31 1.10 13.66 7.97
C PHE A 31 1.38 13.07 9.35
N SER A 32 1.96 11.88 9.40
CA SER A 32 2.16 11.08 10.63
C SER A 32 2.97 11.78 11.72
N PHE A 33 3.85 12.72 11.35
CA PHE A 33 4.69 13.47 12.27
C PHE A 33 4.04 14.78 12.78
N PHE A 34 2.85 15.14 12.27
CA PHE A 34 2.07 16.28 12.76
C PHE A 34 0.91 15.84 13.62
N LYS A 35 0.49 16.72 14.53
CA LYS A 35 -0.66 16.47 15.43
C LYS A 35 -1.97 17.01 14.85
N GLU A 36 -1.88 18.00 13.99
CA GLU A 36 -3.03 18.69 13.39
C GLU A 36 -3.16 18.33 11.90
N SER A 37 -4.40 18.24 11.43
CA SER A 37 -4.70 18.10 10.01
C SER A 37 -4.21 19.32 9.25
N ASN A 38 -3.61 19.10 8.08
CA ASN A 38 -3.08 20.14 7.21
C ASN A 38 -2.18 21.17 7.93
N GLN A 39 -1.39 20.75 8.93
CA GLN A 39 -0.51 21.63 9.68
C GLN A 39 0.45 22.37 8.73
N TYR A 40 0.58 23.69 8.90
CA TYR A 40 1.35 24.60 8.03
C TYR A 40 0.93 24.59 6.54
N ASN A 41 -0.28 24.13 6.24
CA ASN A 41 -0.83 23.97 4.89
C ASN A 41 -0.04 23.00 3.99
N LEU A 42 0.69 22.05 4.57
CA LEU A 42 1.59 21.17 3.83
C LEU A 42 0.84 20.10 3.04
N ASN A 43 -0.28 19.58 3.57
CA ASN A 43 -1.09 18.58 2.88
C ASN A 43 -1.77 19.20 1.65
N ALA A 44 -2.29 20.43 1.78
CA ALA A 44 -2.81 21.22 0.67
C ALA A 44 -1.72 21.55 -0.36
N LEU A 45 -0.51 21.89 0.07
CA LEU A 45 0.64 22.11 -0.81
C LEU A 45 0.99 20.86 -1.62
N THR A 46 1.04 19.69 -0.97
CA THR A 46 1.28 18.41 -1.63
C THR A 46 0.16 18.06 -2.61
N LYS A 47 -1.11 18.25 -2.21
CA LYS A 47 -2.26 18.04 -3.08
C LYS A 47 -2.16 18.89 -4.35
N SER A 48 -1.98 20.20 -4.18
CA SER A 48 -1.85 21.14 -5.29
C SER A 48 -0.70 20.78 -6.23
N PHE A 49 0.44 20.32 -5.70
CA PHE A 49 1.56 19.87 -6.53
C PHE A 49 1.18 18.71 -7.45
N PHE A 50 0.55 17.65 -6.93
CA PHE A 50 0.16 16.51 -7.77
C PHE A 50 -0.98 16.84 -8.75
N GLU A 51 -1.89 17.75 -8.38
CA GLU A 51 -2.89 18.31 -9.30
C GLU A 51 -2.21 19.04 -10.47
N THR A 52 -1.16 19.82 -10.20
CA THR A 52 -0.40 20.52 -11.26
C THR A 52 0.41 19.58 -12.15
N GLU A 53 0.80 18.41 -11.66
CA GLU A 53 1.45 17.37 -12.47
C GLU A 53 0.45 16.56 -13.32
N GLY A 54 -0.86 16.77 -13.13
CA GLY A 54 -1.93 16.20 -13.96
C GLY A 54 -2.72 15.06 -13.33
N PHE A 55 -2.59 14.82 -12.03
CA PHE A 55 -3.31 13.77 -11.31
C PHE A 55 -4.62 14.27 -10.72
N THR A 56 -5.61 13.38 -10.59
CA THR A 56 -6.78 13.66 -9.75
C THR A 56 -6.47 13.27 -8.31
N VAL A 57 -6.40 14.25 -7.42
CA VAL A 57 -5.89 14.05 -6.05
C VAL A 57 -7.01 14.09 -5.03
N PHE A 58 -7.05 13.07 -4.18
CA PHE A 58 -8.00 12.97 -3.06
C PHE A 58 -7.26 12.94 -1.73
N TYR A 59 -7.91 13.41 -0.67
CA TYR A 59 -7.45 13.09 0.67
C TYR A 59 -7.84 11.65 1.06
N ASP A 60 -7.14 11.07 2.03
CA ASP A 60 -7.46 9.76 2.58
C ASP A 60 -8.80 9.70 3.33
N THR A 61 -9.35 10.86 3.68
CA THR A 61 -10.66 11.04 4.32
C THR A 61 -11.79 11.39 3.35
N ASP A 62 -11.47 11.70 2.09
CA ASP A 62 -12.46 12.08 1.08
C ASP A 62 -13.28 10.88 0.60
N THR A 63 -14.48 11.15 0.07
CA THR A 63 -15.28 10.13 -0.61
C THR A 63 -14.66 9.79 -1.97
N LEU A 64 -14.06 8.61 -2.08
CA LEU A 64 -13.42 8.15 -3.30
C LEU A 64 -14.45 7.67 -4.35
N PRO A 65 -14.19 7.87 -5.65
CA PRO A 65 -15.04 7.35 -6.72
C PRO A 65 -15.11 5.82 -6.71
N ASP A 66 -16.24 5.26 -7.17
CA ASP A 66 -16.49 3.81 -7.21
C ASP A 66 -15.42 3.00 -7.95
N GLU A 67 -14.75 3.63 -8.93
CA GLU A 67 -13.62 3.04 -9.66
C GLU A 67 -12.45 2.72 -8.72
N LEU A 68 -12.09 3.64 -7.82
CA LEU A 68 -11.03 3.45 -6.82
C LEU A 68 -11.44 2.47 -5.72
N LEU A 69 -12.71 2.43 -5.37
CA LEU A 69 -13.24 1.46 -4.40
C LEU A 69 -13.15 0.03 -4.94
N LYS A 70 -13.40 -0.15 -6.25
CA LYS A 70 -13.29 -1.46 -6.93
C LYS A 70 -11.85 -1.83 -7.26
N ASN A 71 -11.00 -0.85 -7.55
CA ASN A 71 -9.59 -1.08 -7.85
C ASN A 71 -8.70 0.01 -7.22
N ARG A 72 -8.21 -0.30 -6.02
CA ARG A 72 -7.31 0.57 -5.23
C ARG A 72 -5.94 0.80 -5.87
N CYS A 73 -5.55 -0.03 -6.83
CA CYS A 73 -4.29 0.07 -7.55
C CYS A 73 -4.29 1.12 -8.65
N LEU A 74 -5.43 1.74 -8.95
CA LEU A 74 -5.50 2.89 -9.86
C LEU A 74 -4.96 4.19 -9.23
N ALA A 75 -4.73 4.19 -7.91
CA ALA A 75 -4.19 5.33 -7.17
C ALA A 75 -2.76 5.10 -6.69
N LEU A 76 -1.97 6.16 -6.69
CA LEU A 76 -0.70 6.26 -5.98
C LEU A 76 -0.93 6.83 -4.59
N TYR A 77 -0.12 6.41 -3.62
CA TYR A 77 -0.22 6.85 -2.24
C TYR A 77 1.02 7.65 -1.86
N VAL A 78 0.81 8.88 -1.43
CA VAL A 78 1.90 9.80 -1.08
C VAL A 78 2.05 9.83 0.42
N THR A 79 3.26 9.66 0.91
CA THR A 79 3.60 9.82 2.32
C THR A 79 4.79 10.76 2.47
N ALA A 80 4.87 11.49 3.58
CA ALA A 80 6.03 12.31 3.91
C ALA A 80 6.76 11.67 5.09
N VAL A 81 8.10 11.63 5.01
CA VAL A 81 8.97 11.15 6.07
C VAL A 81 9.87 12.29 6.53
N GLU A 82 9.94 12.48 7.83
CA GLU A 82 10.74 13.52 8.45
C GLU A 82 12.04 12.95 9.04
N ASN A 83 13.16 13.60 8.71
CA ASN A 83 14.49 13.30 9.24
C ASN A 83 15.07 14.53 9.97
N LYS A 84 14.48 14.90 11.11
CA LYS A 84 14.95 16.06 11.90
C LYS A 84 16.39 15.88 12.40
N SER A 85 17.18 16.94 12.25
CA SER A 85 18.45 17.15 12.95
C SER A 85 18.36 18.41 13.82
N MET A 86 19.26 18.59 14.79
CA MET A 86 19.19 19.63 15.83
C MET A 86 18.96 21.06 15.29
N PHE A 87 19.43 21.36 14.07
CA PHE A 87 19.28 22.67 13.43
C PHE A 87 18.78 22.61 11.99
N VAL A 88 18.34 21.44 11.53
CA VAL A 88 17.94 21.22 10.14
C VAL A 88 16.67 20.39 10.11
N THR A 89 15.63 20.96 9.53
CA THR A 89 14.43 20.20 9.17
C THR A 89 14.68 19.55 7.83
N LYS A 90 14.47 18.23 7.73
CA LYS A 90 14.62 17.48 6.49
C LYS A 90 13.36 16.66 6.24
N VAL A 91 12.89 16.65 5.00
CA VAL A 91 11.68 15.94 4.59
C VAL A 91 11.95 15.24 3.26
N ALA A 92 11.51 13.99 3.15
CA ALA A 92 11.42 13.25 1.90
C ALA A 92 9.96 12.85 1.63
N ILE A 93 9.57 12.87 0.36
CA ILE A 93 8.24 12.47 -0.10
C ILE A 93 8.36 11.11 -0.78
N ASN A 94 7.60 10.15 -0.28
CA ASN A 94 7.56 8.79 -0.79
C ASN A 94 6.26 8.56 -1.55
N ILE A 95 6.39 8.06 -2.77
CA ILE A 95 5.27 7.64 -3.62
C ILE A 95 5.23 6.12 -3.59
N ARG A 96 4.08 5.57 -3.22
CA ARG A 96 3.85 4.12 -3.10
C ARG A 96 2.71 3.67 -3.98
N ASP A 97 2.73 2.40 -4.33
CA ASP A 97 1.62 1.72 -4.98
C ASP A 97 0.60 1.17 -3.97
N CYS A 98 -0.42 0.45 -4.46
CA CYS A 98 -1.40 -0.24 -3.62
C CYS A 98 -0.85 -1.42 -2.82
N ARG A 99 0.32 -1.94 -3.20
CA ARG A 99 1.03 -3.02 -2.49
C ARG A 99 2.00 -2.47 -1.44
N ASN A 100 2.00 -1.16 -1.22
CA ASN A 100 2.87 -0.45 -0.30
C ASN A 100 4.36 -0.48 -0.72
N GLU A 101 4.65 -0.81 -1.98
CA GLU A 101 5.98 -0.74 -2.55
C GLU A 101 6.32 0.73 -2.88
N VAL A 102 7.50 1.17 -2.47
CA VAL A 102 7.97 2.55 -2.75
C VAL A 102 8.47 2.62 -4.18
N LEU A 103 7.68 3.25 -5.05
CA LEU A 103 8.01 3.43 -6.46
C LEU A 103 9.04 4.54 -6.67
N LEU A 104 8.94 5.62 -5.91
CA LEU A 104 9.86 6.74 -5.97
C LEU A 104 9.94 7.46 -4.64
N VAL A 105 11.15 7.91 -4.33
CA VAL A 105 11.46 8.79 -3.22
C VAL A 105 11.99 10.09 -3.80
N SER A 106 11.50 11.22 -3.30
CA SER A 106 12.04 12.52 -3.66
C SER A 106 13.47 12.69 -3.18
N GLU A 107 14.19 13.66 -3.74
CA GLU A 107 15.38 14.17 -3.05
C GLU A 107 14.98 14.75 -1.70
N GLU A 108 15.86 14.62 -0.70
CA GLU A 108 15.61 15.13 0.64
C GLU A 108 15.64 16.66 0.62
N GLY A 109 14.48 17.28 0.84
CA GLY A 109 14.38 18.71 1.02
C GLY A 109 14.83 19.09 2.42
N SER A 110 15.65 20.14 2.54
CA SER A 110 16.16 20.57 3.83
C SER A 110 16.06 22.08 4.04
N SER A 111 15.87 22.50 5.28
CA SER A 111 15.86 23.90 5.68
C SER A 111 16.51 24.10 7.05
N ARG A 112 17.21 25.22 7.18
CA ARG A 112 17.85 25.70 8.42
C ARG A 112 17.09 26.87 9.05
N GLU A 113 15.90 27.17 8.55
CA GLU A 113 15.06 28.22 9.10
C GLU A 113 14.69 27.90 10.55
N LYS A 114 14.71 28.93 11.40
CA LYS A 114 14.37 28.76 12.83
C LYS A 114 12.86 28.59 13.05
N SER A 115 12.04 29.17 12.18
CA SER A 115 10.59 29.01 12.24
C SER A 115 10.20 27.68 11.62
N TYR A 116 9.52 26.81 12.38
CA TYR A 116 9.06 25.51 11.91
C TYR A 116 8.23 25.61 10.64
N GLU A 117 7.25 26.52 10.60
CA GLU A 117 6.39 26.70 9.42
C GLU A 117 7.21 26.98 8.15
N LYS A 118 8.19 27.88 8.24
CA LYS A 118 9.06 28.21 7.11
C LYS A 118 9.97 27.05 6.76
N ALA A 119 10.54 26.39 7.76
CA ALA A 119 11.45 25.27 7.58
C ALA A 119 10.77 24.10 6.85
N TYR A 120 9.56 23.75 7.26
CA TYR A 120 8.77 22.72 6.59
C TYR A 120 8.34 23.14 5.20
N ASN A 121 7.78 24.34 5.02
CA ASN A 121 7.36 24.79 3.70
C ASN A 121 8.51 24.78 2.70
N GLN A 122 9.70 25.23 3.10
CA GLN A 122 10.88 25.17 2.25
C GLN A 122 11.30 23.72 1.95
N SER A 123 11.39 22.87 2.98
CA SER A 123 11.79 21.47 2.80
C SER A 123 10.82 20.72 1.88
N PHE A 124 9.51 20.87 2.08
CA PHE A 124 8.48 20.27 1.23
C PHE A 124 8.55 20.79 -0.20
N ARG A 125 8.70 22.11 -0.42
CA ARG A 125 8.82 22.67 -1.77
C ARG A 125 10.02 22.11 -2.51
N THR A 126 11.17 22.00 -1.84
CA THR A 126 12.38 21.42 -2.43
C THR A 126 12.16 19.95 -2.78
N ALA A 127 11.60 19.16 -1.85
CA ALA A 127 11.30 17.75 -2.05
C ALA A 127 10.33 17.53 -3.22
N LEU A 128 9.20 18.25 -3.25
CA LEU A 128 8.20 18.15 -4.32
C LEU A 128 8.78 18.58 -5.67
N THR A 129 9.53 19.69 -5.72
CA THR A 129 10.14 20.15 -6.98
C THR A 129 11.08 19.10 -7.57
N SER A 130 11.78 18.31 -6.75
CA SER A 130 12.67 17.24 -7.22
C SER A 130 11.93 16.09 -7.92
N LEU A 131 10.62 15.96 -7.69
CA LEU A 131 9.75 14.95 -8.30
C LEU A 131 9.15 15.41 -9.63
N LYS A 132 9.19 16.73 -9.92
CA LYS A 132 8.60 17.31 -11.13
C LYS A 132 9.10 16.60 -12.39
N GLY A 133 8.17 16.13 -13.22
CA GLY A 133 8.49 15.41 -14.46
C GLY A 133 8.99 13.96 -14.28
N LYS A 134 9.22 13.48 -13.05
CA LYS A 134 9.57 12.07 -12.75
C LYS A 134 8.34 11.21 -12.42
N ILE A 135 7.18 11.84 -12.18
CA ILE A 135 5.97 11.14 -11.70
C ILE A 135 5.12 10.58 -12.87
N ASN A 136 5.22 11.18 -14.06
CA ASN A 136 4.39 10.82 -15.21
C ASN A 136 4.84 9.54 -15.95
N SER A 137 5.94 8.93 -15.51
CA SER A 137 6.49 7.68 -16.04
C SER A 137 6.05 6.44 -15.27
N PHE A 138 5.23 6.56 -14.22
CA PHE A 138 4.76 5.38 -13.49
C PHE A 138 3.70 4.64 -14.29
N GLU A 139 4.09 3.43 -14.69
CA GLU A 139 3.22 2.47 -15.33
C GLU A 139 2.60 1.58 -14.25
N MET A 140 1.28 1.39 -14.30
CA MET A 140 0.63 0.42 -13.44
C MET A 140 1.15 -0.99 -13.78
N PRO A 141 1.31 -1.88 -12.79
CA PRO A 141 1.48 -3.29 -13.10
C PRO A 141 0.25 -3.74 -13.90
N ALA A 142 0.48 -4.44 -15.01
CA ALA A 142 -0.58 -4.88 -15.90
C ALA A 142 -1.67 -5.61 -15.09
N ASN A 143 -2.86 -5.02 -15.04
CA ASN A 143 -4.02 -5.63 -14.43
C ASN A 143 -4.60 -6.55 -15.50
N ASP A 144 -4.19 -7.81 -15.50
CA ASP A 144 -4.81 -8.84 -16.33
C ASP A 144 -6.29 -8.93 -15.98
N LYS A 145 -7.14 -8.30 -16.80
CA LYS A 145 -8.55 -8.60 -16.86
C LYS A 145 -8.89 -9.10 -18.25
N SER A 146 -9.16 -10.40 -18.27
CA SER A 146 -9.83 -11.21 -19.30
C SER A 146 -8.94 -11.81 -20.38
N SER A 147 -8.36 -12.97 -20.05
CA SER A 147 -8.48 -14.12 -20.94
C SER A 147 -8.94 -15.31 -20.12
N GLU A 148 -10.16 -15.74 -20.38
CA GLU A 148 -10.61 -17.11 -20.18
C GLU A 148 -9.68 -17.99 -21.04
N THR A 149 -8.60 -18.45 -20.43
CA THR A 149 -7.84 -19.59 -20.93
C THR A 149 -7.72 -20.54 -19.77
N GLU A 150 -8.37 -21.68 -19.94
CA GLU A 150 -8.22 -22.89 -19.17
C GLU A 150 -6.71 -23.19 -19.03
N ILE A 151 -6.11 -22.84 -17.90
CA ILE A 151 -4.80 -23.35 -17.53
C ILE A 151 -5.06 -24.41 -16.48
N ILE A 152 -4.95 -25.65 -16.94
CA ILE A 152 -4.76 -26.86 -16.15
C ILE A 152 -3.54 -26.60 -15.26
N ILE A 153 -3.78 -26.21 -14.01
CA ILE A 153 -2.75 -26.17 -12.98
C ILE A 153 -2.64 -27.59 -12.43
N GLU A 154 -1.56 -28.24 -12.82
CA GLU A 154 -1.08 -29.45 -12.17
C GLU A 154 -0.86 -29.15 -10.68
N LYS A 155 -1.66 -29.83 -9.87
CA LYS A 155 -1.76 -29.81 -8.42
C LYS A 155 -0.38 -29.92 -7.73
N PRO A 156 0.05 -28.93 -6.92
CA PRO A 156 0.98 -29.19 -5.83
C PRO A 156 0.22 -29.90 -4.71
N SER A 157 0.37 -31.22 -4.68
CA SER A 157 -0.32 -32.16 -3.79
C SER A 157 0.24 -32.19 -2.35
N VAL A 158 0.34 -31.04 -1.65
CA VAL A 158 0.83 -31.05 -0.25
C VAL A 158 0.16 -30.02 0.68
N LEU A 159 -1.10 -29.64 0.45
CA LEU A 159 -1.81 -28.72 1.38
C LEU A 159 -3.30 -29.04 1.62
N GLU A 160 -3.77 -30.25 1.28
CA GLU A 160 -5.17 -30.64 1.46
C GLU A 160 -5.54 -31.10 2.87
N ASP A 161 -4.59 -31.22 3.81
CA ASP A 161 -4.86 -31.80 5.14
C ASP A 161 -5.27 -30.80 6.25
N LEU A 162 -5.39 -29.50 5.95
CA LEU A 162 -5.75 -28.50 6.98
C LEU A 162 -7.15 -27.88 6.81
N ILE A 163 -7.95 -28.34 5.84
CA ILE A 163 -9.34 -27.88 5.69
C ILE A 163 -10.28 -28.98 6.19
N PRO A 164 -10.90 -28.83 7.38
CA PRO A 164 -12.03 -29.67 7.73
C PRO A 164 -13.14 -29.40 6.72
N THR A 165 -13.43 -30.42 5.90
CA THR A 165 -14.59 -30.45 5.03
C THR A 165 -15.82 -30.69 5.90
N GLY A 166 -16.65 -29.66 6.08
CA GLY A 166 -17.89 -29.78 6.85
C GLY A 166 -18.55 -28.45 7.13
N THR A 167 -19.54 -28.11 6.28
CA THR A 167 -20.71 -27.26 6.58
C THR A 167 -20.61 -26.28 7.74
N GLU A 168 -20.27 -25.02 7.45
CA GLU A 168 -20.96 -23.85 8.00
C GLU A 168 -20.89 -22.70 6.99
N LEU A 169 -21.98 -22.55 6.23
CA LEU A 169 -22.31 -21.31 5.53
C LEU A 169 -22.70 -20.30 6.63
N GLY A 170 -21.77 -19.45 7.08
CA GLY A 170 -22.04 -18.63 8.28
C GLY A 170 -21.34 -17.29 8.35
N ASN A 171 -20.00 -17.24 8.34
CA ASN A 171 -19.30 -15.98 8.63
C ASN A 171 -18.27 -15.63 7.56
N LYS A 172 -18.57 -14.57 6.80
CA LYS A 172 -17.68 -13.90 5.83
C LYS A 172 -16.43 -13.27 6.47
N ASN A 173 -16.19 -13.49 7.77
CA ASN A 173 -15.24 -12.73 8.60
C ASN A 173 -14.18 -13.58 9.31
N ILE A 174 -14.12 -14.90 9.06
CA ILE A 174 -13.08 -15.78 9.61
C ILE A 174 -11.81 -15.67 8.75
N LEU A 175 -10.67 -15.48 9.40
CA LEU A 175 -9.35 -15.45 8.78
C LEU A 175 -8.59 -16.77 8.99
N TYR A 176 -7.60 -17.02 8.15
CA TYR A 176 -6.72 -18.18 8.18
C TYR A 176 -5.27 -17.72 8.25
N ALA A 177 -4.48 -18.30 9.15
CA ALA A 177 -3.07 -17.97 9.29
C ALA A 177 -2.21 -18.80 8.35
N LEU A 178 -1.41 -18.14 7.53
CA LEU A 178 -0.40 -18.76 6.67
C LEU A 178 0.99 -18.47 7.27
N PRO A 179 1.81 -19.48 7.57
CA PRO A 179 3.12 -19.27 8.18
C PRO A 179 4.09 -18.53 7.25
N THR A 180 4.95 -17.70 7.82
CA THR A 180 6.08 -17.04 7.15
C THR A 180 7.37 -17.23 7.96
N ASP A 181 8.51 -16.82 7.40
CA ASP A 181 9.81 -16.89 8.08
C ASP A 181 9.82 -16.12 9.41
N THR A 182 9.08 -15.01 9.51
CA THR A 182 9.04 -14.11 10.67
C THR A 182 7.76 -14.22 11.49
N GLY A 183 6.74 -14.94 11.02
CA GLY A 183 5.46 -15.08 11.72
C GLY A 183 4.36 -15.68 10.86
N TYR A 184 3.32 -14.89 10.59
CA TYR A 184 2.13 -15.34 9.86
C TYR A 184 1.52 -14.22 9.00
N LYS A 185 0.86 -14.59 7.91
CA LYS A 185 -0.08 -13.72 7.18
C LYS A 185 -1.49 -14.21 7.43
N LEU A 186 -2.40 -13.33 7.85
CA LEU A 186 -3.81 -13.68 8.00
C LEU A 186 -4.56 -13.34 6.72
N VAL A 187 -5.16 -14.35 6.09
CA VAL A 187 -5.91 -14.20 4.84
C VAL A 187 -7.38 -14.51 5.03
N ASN A 188 -8.24 -13.92 4.21
CA ASN A 188 -9.66 -14.31 4.16
C ASN A 188 -9.88 -15.53 3.25
N ALA A 189 -11.13 -15.97 3.10
CA ALA A 189 -11.51 -17.10 2.24
C ALA A 189 -11.23 -16.90 0.73
N VAL A 190 -10.92 -15.67 0.29
CA VAL A 190 -10.58 -15.32 -1.10
C VAL A 190 -9.13 -14.78 -1.11
N PRO A 191 -8.15 -15.63 -0.74
CA PRO A 191 -6.84 -15.41 -0.10
C PRO A 191 -6.24 -13.98 -0.10
N ASN A 192 -7.01 -12.99 0.33
CA ASN A 192 -6.56 -11.60 0.44
C ASN A 192 -5.90 -11.42 1.81
N VAL A 193 -4.66 -10.90 1.82
CA VAL A 193 -3.92 -10.61 3.06
C VAL A 193 -4.59 -9.46 3.80
N ILE A 194 -5.03 -9.74 5.02
CA ILE A 194 -5.66 -8.77 5.92
C ILE A 194 -4.66 -8.28 6.96
N PHE A 195 -3.89 -9.20 7.55
CA PHE A 195 -2.84 -8.86 8.53
C PHE A 195 -1.50 -9.48 8.14
N GLU A 196 -0.43 -8.76 8.45
CA GLU A 196 0.92 -9.31 8.54
C GLU A 196 1.35 -9.32 10.01
N LEU A 197 1.71 -10.50 10.51
CA LEU A 197 2.06 -10.77 11.90
C LEU A 197 3.54 -11.16 12.01
N ASN A 198 4.29 -10.43 12.83
CA ASN A 198 5.66 -10.77 13.21
C ASN A 198 5.71 -11.32 14.63
N ARG A 199 6.42 -12.44 14.82
CA ARG A 199 6.59 -13.10 16.12
C ARG A 199 7.31 -12.18 17.10
N THR A 200 6.85 -12.18 18.34
CA THR A 200 7.59 -11.63 19.47
C THR A 200 8.18 -12.77 20.32
N THR A 201 8.95 -12.42 21.35
CA THR A 201 9.41 -13.38 22.36
C THR A 201 8.31 -13.80 23.34
N ILE A 202 7.16 -13.13 23.30
CA ILE A 202 6.01 -13.42 24.17
C ILE A 202 5.06 -14.37 23.41
N PRO A 203 4.70 -15.54 23.99
CA PRO A 203 3.75 -16.46 23.37
C PRO A 203 2.40 -15.79 23.09
N ASP A 204 1.78 -16.16 21.97
CA ASP A 204 0.49 -15.65 21.53
C ASP A 204 0.40 -14.11 21.43
N LEU A 205 1.53 -13.42 21.26
CA LEU A 205 1.62 -11.97 21.02
C LEU A 205 2.47 -11.71 19.77
N TYR A 206 1.90 -10.99 18.83
CA TYR A 206 2.51 -10.63 17.56
C TYR A 206 2.49 -9.11 17.38
N LEU A 207 3.50 -8.58 16.70
CA LEU A 207 3.42 -7.25 16.11
C LEU A 207 2.57 -7.37 14.84
N ALA A 208 1.60 -6.49 14.68
CA ALA A 208 0.59 -6.63 13.65
C ALA A 208 0.41 -5.37 12.83
N GLU A 209 0.46 -5.56 11.51
CA GLU A 209 0.19 -4.52 10.52
C GLU A 209 -1.05 -4.91 9.71
N ARG A 210 -2.02 -4.00 9.62
CA ARG A 210 -3.26 -4.20 8.87
C ARG A 210 -3.26 -3.29 7.64
N GLY A 211 -2.47 -3.65 6.63
CA GLY A 211 -2.27 -2.80 5.46
C GLY A 211 -1.74 -1.42 5.84
N MET A 212 -2.44 -0.34 5.44
CA MET A 212 -2.07 1.05 5.72
C MET A 212 -2.64 1.61 7.05
N MET A 213 -3.22 0.77 7.91
CA MET A 213 -3.72 1.20 9.22
C MET A 213 -2.61 1.27 10.27
N ASP A 214 -2.91 1.91 11.41
CA ASP A 214 -2.00 2.05 12.54
C ASP A 214 -1.44 0.68 12.97
N ALA A 215 -0.11 0.56 13.04
CA ALA A 215 0.53 -0.64 13.57
C ALA A 215 0.08 -0.89 15.02
N GLY A 216 -0.12 -2.16 15.36
CA GLY A 216 -0.64 -2.56 16.66
C GLY A 216 -0.06 -3.90 17.12
N ILE A 217 -0.71 -4.47 18.12
CA ILE A 217 -0.41 -5.81 18.63
C ILE A 217 -1.58 -6.73 18.34
N PHE A 218 -1.26 -7.99 18.00
CA PHE A 218 -2.25 -9.05 17.84
C PHE A 218 -1.98 -10.11 18.90
N TYR A 219 -2.96 -10.36 19.77
CA TYR A 219 -2.76 -11.22 20.92
C TYR A 219 -3.95 -12.08 21.27
N LYS A 220 -3.68 -13.23 21.91
CA LYS A 220 -4.72 -14.10 22.45
C LYS A 220 -4.95 -13.79 23.92
N LYS A 221 -6.21 -13.57 24.30
CA LYS A 221 -6.65 -13.45 25.69
C LYS A 221 -7.92 -14.26 25.89
N GLU A 222 -7.91 -15.17 26.87
CA GLU A 222 -9.06 -16.03 27.20
C GLU A 222 -9.58 -16.84 25.99
N GLY A 223 -8.67 -17.32 25.14
CA GLY A 223 -9.01 -18.08 23.95
C GLY A 223 -9.41 -17.23 22.72
N VAL A 224 -9.59 -15.92 22.89
CA VAL A 224 -10.02 -14.99 21.84
C VAL A 224 -8.85 -14.19 21.32
N TRP A 225 -8.73 -14.07 20.00
CA TRP A 225 -7.73 -13.23 19.35
C TRP A 225 -8.22 -11.79 19.25
N ASN A 226 -7.35 -10.85 19.60
CA ASN A 226 -7.63 -9.42 19.61
C ASN A 226 -6.53 -8.68 18.85
N TYR A 227 -6.93 -7.64 18.14
CA TYR A 227 -6.04 -6.66 17.55
C TYR A 227 -6.21 -5.32 18.28
N GLU A 228 -5.14 -4.84 18.89
CA GLU A 228 -5.13 -3.63 19.71
C GLU A 228 -4.18 -2.61 19.12
N PHE A 229 -4.71 -1.41 18.86
CA PHE A 229 -4.00 -0.33 18.19
C PHE A 229 -4.51 1.03 18.65
N TYR A 230 -3.73 2.07 18.40
CA TYR A 230 -4.14 3.45 18.68
C TYR A 230 -4.67 4.11 17.42
N LYS A 231 -5.89 4.65 17.48
CA LYS A 231 -6.49 5.45 16.42
C LYS A 231 -6.78 6.86 16.94
N LYS A 232 -6.15 7.88 16.36
CA LYS A 232 -6.29 9.29 16.78
C LYS A 232 -6.08 9.48 18.30
N GLY A 233 -5.07 8.81 18.85
CA GLY A 233 -4.73 8.87 20.28
C GLY A 233 -5.64 8.08 21.24
N LYS A 234 -6.61 7.32 20.71
CA LYS A 234 -7.48 6.44 21.51
C LYS A 234 -7.12 4.97 21.28
N LEU A 235 -7.07 4.21 22.38
CA LEU A 235 -6.88 2.77 22.33
C LEU A 235 -8.15 2.09 21.78
N VAL A 236 -7.99 1.27 20.75
CA VAL A 236 -9.06 0.49 20.12
C VAL A 236 -8.68 -0.99 20.18
N ILE A 237 -9.63 -1.84 20.56
CA ILE A 237 -9.46 -3.29 20.62
C ILE A 237 -10.54 -3.93 19.75
N GLU A 238 -10.13 -4.64 18.71
CA GLU A 238 -11.00 -5.37 17.79
C GLU A 238 -10.83 -6.88 18.01
N LYS A 239 -11.94 -7.60 18.19
CA LYS A 239 -11.92 -9.07 18.23
C LYS A 239 -11.78 -9.61 16.81
N VAL A 240 -10.90 -10.59 16.63
CA VAL A 240 -10.62 -11.18 15.31
C VAL A 240 -10.83 -12.69 15.39
N GLU A 241 -11.68 -13.21 14.50
CA GLU A 241 -11.86 -14.66 14.35
C GLU A 241 -10.80 -15.18 13.38
N VAL A 242 -9.88 -16.00 13.88
CA VAL A 242 -8.79 -16.56 13.08
C VAL A 242 -8.54 -18.02 13.45
N LYS A 243 -8.32 -18.85 12.43
CA LYS A 243 -7.81 -20.21 12.57
C LYS A 243 -6.32 -20.21 12.23
N PHE A 244 -5.51 -20.62 13.22
CA PHE A 244 -4.08 -20.84 13.07
C PHE A 244 -3.77 -22.27 12.65
#